data_AF-A0A146KAE6-F1
#
_entry.id   AF-A0A146KAE6-F1
#
_cell.length_a   1.000
_cell.length_b   1.000
_cell.length_c   1.000
_cell.angle_alpha   90.00
_cell.angle_beta   90.00
_cell.angle_gamma   90.00
#
_symmetry.space_group_name_H-M   'P 1'
#
loop_
_entity.id
_entity.type
_entity.pdbx_description
1 polymer ?
#
loop_
_entity_poly.entity_id
_entity_poly.type
_entity_poly.pdbx_seq_one_letter_code
_entity_poly.pdbx_strand_id
1 'polypeptide(L)'
;ENLPVVLMHGFGETANDHRLMIRYIQSQLPDTHIINCEVGNGRLDSLFMLVPDQVEELSKCINDDKSTHDGFVALGFSQGGYLLRSYIQQYNHIRAPAKRFVGLSSPVGGFFCGFLQECIIFHSFPKWLQDIAGDVAYSDFIQRTLGPGSYWRDPYNLELYVKGATHLPHLDNLKDYDEQQ
;
A
#
# COMPACT_ATOMS: atom_id res chain seq x y z
N GLU A 1 -3.65 21.65 16.31
CA GLU A 1 -3.18 21.82 14.92
C GLU A 1 -4.19 21.17 13.99
N ASN A 2 -4.61 21.87 12.94
CA ASN A 2 -5.47 21.30 11.90
C ASN A 2 -4.55 20.77 10.79
N LEU A 3 -4.16 19.50 10.90
CA LEU A 3 -3.28 18.85 9.93
C LEU A 3 -4.09 18.45 8.69
N PRO A 4 -3.52 18.57 7.47
CA PRO A 4 -4.15 17.98 6.29
C PRO A 4 -4.20 16.45 6.41
N VAL A 5 -5.13 15.84 5.69
CA VAL A 5 -5.26 14.39 5.56
C VAL A 5 -4.77 13.98 4.18
N VAL A 6 -3.78 13.09 4.13
CA VAL A 6 -3.40 12.38 2.90
C VAL A 6 -4.20 11.09 2.87
N LEU A 7 -5.06 10.95 1.86
CA LEU A 7 -5.86 9.76 1.61
C LEU A 7 -5.24 8.95 0.47
N MET A 8 -5.02 7.66 0.72
CA MET A 8 -4.50 6.71 -0.27
C MET A 8 -5.47 5.54 -0.47
N HIS A 9 -5.86 5.30 -1.73
CA HIS A 9 -6.80 4.26 -2.13
C HIS A 9 -6.20 2.84 -2.08
N GLY A 10 -7.06 1.82 -2.19
CA GLY A 10 -6.68 0.43 -2.19
C GLY A 10 -6.30 -0.12 -3.57
N PHE A 11 -6.03 -1.43 -3.61
CA PHE A 11 -5.73 -2.18 -4.82
C PHE A 11 -6.97 -2.21 -5.72
N GLY A 12 -6.80 -2.05 -7.04
CA GLY A 12 -7.91 -2.10 -7.99
C GLY A 12 -8.90 -0.94 -7.88
N GLU A 13 -8.51 0.15 -7.23
CA GLU A 13 -9.30 1.38 -7.04
C GLU A 13 -8.57 2.58 -7.65
N THR A 14 -9.25 3.72 -7.63
CA THR A 14 -8.72 5.04 -7.97
C THR A 14 -8.95 6.00 -6.80
N ALA A 15 -8.32 7.17 -6.84
CA ALA A 15 -8.61 8.26 -5.93
C ALA A 15 -10.12 8.64 -5.97
N ASN A 16 -10.75 8.58 -7.14
CA ASN A 16 -12.16 8.95 -7.32
C ASN A 16 -13.14 7.98 -6.61
N ASP A 17 -12.75 6.72 -6.39
CA ASP A 17 -13.57 5.73 -5.68
C ASP A 17 -13.80 6.13 -4.20
N HIS A 18 -12.97 7.02 -3.65
CA HIS A 18 -13.02 7.49 -2.27
C HIS A 18 -13.87 8.76 -2.04
N ARG A 19 -14.59 9.25 -3.05
CA ARG A 19 -15.40 10.48 -2.94
C ARG A 19 -16.40 10.49 -1.78
N LEU A 20 -17.02 9.35 -1.46
CA LEU A 20 -17.96 9.26 -0.34
C LEU A 20 -17.25 9.39 1.00
N MET A 21 -16.05 8.80 1.13
CA MET A 21 -15.21 8.94 2.32
C MET A 21 -14.77 10.39 2.52
N ILE A 22 -14.33 11.06 1.45
CA ILE A 22 -13.95 12.48 1.47
C ILE A 22 -15.11 13.34 1.95
N ARG A 23 -16.30 13.16 1.37
CA ARG A 23 -17.52 13.89 1.79
C ARG A 23 -17.87 13.63 3.25
N TYR A 24 -17.70 12.40 3.72
CA TYR A 24 -17.95 12.06 5.11
C TYR A 24 -16.96 12.79 6.03
N ILE A 25 -15.65 12.72 5.74
CA ILE A 25 -14.61 13.42 6.51
C ILE A 25 -14.90 14.92 6.54
N GLN A 26 -15.19 15.54 5.40
CA GLN A 26 -15.53 16.97 5.32
C GLN A 26 -16.81 17.33 6.09
N SER A 27 -17.79 16.42 6.19
CA SER A 27 -18.99 16.69 6.99
C SER A 27 -18.73 16.69 8.50
N GLN A 28 -17.72 15.93 8.95
CA GLN A 28 -17.31 15.88 10.36
C GLN A 28 -16.22 16.91 10.69
N LEU A 29 -15.37 17.24 9.71
CA LEU A 29 -14.21 18.12 9.81
C LEU A 29 -14.18 19.09 8.61
N PRO A 30 -15.01 20.15 8.60
CA PRO A 30 -15.20 21.02 7.42
C PRO A 30 -13.94 21.75 6.95
N ASP A 31 -13.04 22.08 7.86
CA ASP A 31 -11.83 22.87 7.58
C ASP A 31 -10.61 21.99 7.27
N THR A 32 -10.77 20.67 7.20
CA THR A 32 -9.66 19.76 6.91
C THR A 32 -9.39 19.70 5.41
N HIS A 33 -8.18 20.09 5.01
CA HIS A 33 -7.68 19.88 3.66
C HIS A 33 -7.38 18.39 3.44
N ILE A 34 -7.89 17.82 2.35
CA ILE A 34 -7.70 16.40 2.03
C ILE A 34 -6.96 16.30 0.70
N ILE A 35 -5.77 15.71 0.75
CA ILE A 35 -4.98 15.34 -0.42
C ILE A 35 -5.35 13.91 -0.79
N ASN A 36 -6.10 13.76 -1.88
CA ASN A 36 -6.54 12.45 -2.37
C ASN A 36 -5.55 11.96 -3.44
N CYS A 37 -4.55 11.19 -3.03
CA CYS A 37 -3.47 10.76 -3.92
C CYS A 37 -3.92 9.63 -4.86
N GLU A 38 -3.31 9.60 -6.04
CA GLU A 38 -3.49 8.59 -7.08
C GLU A 38 -2.13 7.97 -7.38
N VAL A 39 -2.09 6.65 -7.55
CA VAL A 39 -0.90 5.94 -8.02
C VAL A 39 -1.01 5.68 -9.52
N GLY A 40 -0.13 6.31 -10.31
CA GLY A 40 -0.12 6.16 -11.77
C GLY A 40 -1.48 6.43 -12.41
N ASN A 41 -1.98 5.47 -13.19
CA ASN A 41 -3.29 5.46 -13.83
C ASN A 41 -4.39 4.83 -12.95
N GLY A 42 -4.13 4.70 -11.65
CA GLY A 42 -5.06 4.25 -10.61
C GLY A 42 -5.31 2.75 -10.62
N ARG A 43 -6.44 2.33 -11.19
CA ARG A 43 -6.94 0.95 -11.02
C ARG A 43 -5.95 -0.11 -11.51
N LEU A 44 -5.28 0.11 -12.64
CA LEU A 44 -4.31 -0.85 -13.17
C LEU A 44 -2.98 -0.75 -12.43
N ASP A 45 -2.50 0.46 -12.14
CA ASP A 45 -1.19 0.64 -11.53
C ASP A 45 -1.18 0.21 -10.06
N SER A 46 -2.27 0.39 -9.31
CA SER A 46 -2.41 -0.21 -7.97
C SER A 46 -2.28 -1.75 -7.95
N LEU A 47 -2.50 -2.41 -9.10
CA LEU A 47 -2.36 -3.86 -9.25
C LEU A 47 -0.99 -4.26 -9.77
N PHE A 48 -0.54 -3.61 -10.85
CA PHE A 48 0.56 -4.11 -11.67
C PHE A 48 1.86 -3.30 -11.55
N MET A 49 1.82 -2.13 -10.89
CA MET A 49 3.01 -1.37 -10.56
C MET A 49 3.69 -1.98 -9.33
N LEU A 50 5.03 -1.99 -9.31
CA LEU A 50 5.81 -2.42 -8.16
C LEU A 50 5.54 -1.51 -6.97
N VAL A 51 5.42 -2.08 -5.77
CA VAL A 51 5.16 -1.28 -4.57
C VAL A 51 6.18 -0.15 -4.35
N PRO A 52 7.51 -0.33 -4.50
CA PRO A 52 8.45 0.78 -4.43
C PRO A 52 8.08 1.97 -5.33
N ASP A 53 7.68 1.71 -6.57
CA ASP A 53 7.29 2.73 -7.53
C ASP A 53 5.97 3.40 -7.10
N GLN A 54 5.00 2.64 -6.59
CA GLN A 54 3.75 3.20 -6.03
C GLN A 54 4.04 4.11 -4.83
N VAL A 55 4.98 3.74 -3.97
CA VAL A 55 5.39 4.52 -2.80
C VAL A 55 6.11 5.80 -3.22
N GLU A 56 6.88 5.77 -4.31
CA GLU A 56 7.51 6.97 -4.86
C GLU A 56 6.48 7.92 -5.48
N GLU A 57 5.49 7.42 -6.22
CA GLU A 57 4.37 8.24 -6.72
C GLU A 57 3.55 8.86 -5.58
N LEU A 58 3.22 8.05 -4.55
CA LEU A 58 2.59 8.55 -3.33
C LEU A 58 3.44 9.63 -2.67
N SER A 59 4.75 9.43 -2.59
CA SER A 59 5.65 10.42 -2.02
C SER A 59 5.65 11.72 -2.81
N LYS A 60 5.64 11.68 -4.14
CA LYS A 60 5.53 12.90 -4.97
C LYS A 60 4.23 13.64 -4.67
N CYS A 61 3.10 12.93 -4.69
CA CYS A 61 1.80 13.50 -4.34
C CYS A 61 1.81 14.22 -2.96
N ILE A 62 2.42 13.58 -1.95
CA ILE A 62 2.51 14.15 -0.59
C ILE A 62 3.37 15.42 -0.60
N ASN A 63 4.56 15.38 -1.21
CA ASN A 63 5.57 16.43 -1.08
C ASN A 63 5.36 17.60 -2.05
N ASP A 64 4.57 17.42 -3.11
CA ASP A 64 4.17 18.51 -4.01
C ASP A 64 3.10 19.43 -3.37
N ASP A 65 2.33 18.93 -2.40
CA ASP A 65 1.37 19.74 -1.64
C ASP A 65 2.03 20.40 -0.42
N LYS A 66 2.24 21.72 -0.51
CA LYS A 66 2.89 22.52 0.54
C LYS A 66 2.21 22.43 1.91
N SER A 67 0.93 22.08 1.97
CA SER A 67 0.21 21.94 3.25
C SER A 67 0.75 20.79 4.11
N THR A 68 1.41 19.80 3.51
CA THR A 68 1.93 18.62 4.22
C THR A 68 3.30 18.86 4.85
N HIS A 69 3.99 19.96 4.53
CA HIS A 69 5.38 20.21 4.94
C HIS A 69 5.58 20.20 6.47
N ASP A 70 4.64 20.76 7.24
CA ASP A 70 4.68 20.74 8.71
C ASP A 70 4.13 19.43 9.30
N GLY A 71 3.50 18.63 8.44
CA GLY A 71 3.06 17.27 8.69
C GLY A 71 1.62 17.02 8.27
N PHE A 72 1.23 15.75 8.29
CA PHE A 72 -0.10 15.33 7.84
C PHE A 72 -0.61 14.10 8.60
N VAL A 73 -1.90 13.81 8.46
CA VAL A 73 -2.52 12.53 8.86
C VAL A 73 -2.52 11.60 7.65
N ALA A 74 -1.82 10.48 7.76
CA ALA A 74 -1.80 9.40 6.77
C ALA A 74 -3.04 8.52 6.96
N LEU A 75 -4.00 8.59 6.03
CA LEU A 75 -5.21 7.76 6.01
C LEU A 75 -5.17 6.81 4.82
N GLY A 76 -5.00 5.53 5.08
CA GLY A 76 -4.87 4.53 4.01
C GLY A 76 -6.00 3.50 4.04
N PHE A 77 -6.65 3.29 2.92
CA PHE A 77 -7.66 2.24 2.75
C PHE A 77 -7.04 0.99 2.13
N SER A 78 -7.25 -0.19 2.74
CA SER A 78 -6.74 -1.46 2.21
C SER A 78 -5.23 -1.37 1.90
N GLN A 79 -4.80 -1.66 0.67
CA GLN A 79 -3.42 -1.50 0.20
C GLN A 79 -2.84 -0.10 0.45
N GLY A 80 -3.63 0.96 0.39
CA GLY A 80 -3.15 2.33 0.60
C GLY A 80 -2.51 2.56 1.98
N GLY A 81 -2.98 1.84 3.01
CA GLY A 81 -2.33 1.89 4.33
C GLY A 81 -1.00 1.15 4.38
N TYR A 82 -0.82 0.12 3.55
CA TYR A 82 0.47 -0.54 3.39
C TYR A 82 1.47 0.39 2.67
N LEU A 83 1.03 1.10 1.62
CA LEU A 83 1.85 2.11 0.93
C LEU A 83 2.25 3.26 1.87
N LEU A 84 1.31 3.77 2.68
CA LEU A 84 1.59 4.82 3.66
C LEU A 84 2.54 4.33 4.77
N ARG A 85 2.42 3.08 5.23
CA ARG A 85 3.42 2.50 6.14
C ARG A 85 4.81 2.52 5.50
N SER A 86 4.90 2.13 4.23
CA SER A 86 6.16 2.16 3.49
C SER A 86 6.74 3.57 3.41
N TYR A 87 5.94 4.55 3.00
CA TYR A 87 6.34 5.96 2.99
C TYR A 87 6.87 6.41 4.36
N ILE A 88 6.17 6.04 5.45
CA ILE A 88 6.57 6.44 6.81
C ILE A 88 7.93 5.85 7.18
N GLN A 89 8.18 4.58 6.87
CA GLN A 89 9.46 3.95 7.22
C GLN A 89 10.61 4.49 6.35
N GLN A 90 10.36 4.77 5.07
CA GLN A 90 11.40 5.17 4.12
C GLN A 90 11.68 6.67 4.12
N TYR A 91 10.67 7.51 4.32
CA TYR A 91 10.74 8.94 3.97
C TYR A 91 10.47 9.90 5.11
N ASN A 92 9.89 9.45 6.23
CA ASN A 92 9.45 10.35 7.31
C ASN A 92 10.58 11.15 7.99
N HIS A 93 11.83 10.79 7.76
CA HIS A 93 13.03 11.46 8.29
C HIS A 93 13.64 12.48 7.31
N ILE A 94 13.22 12.49 6.03
CA ILE A 94 13.79 13.33 4.96
C ILE A 94 12.74 14.06 4.11
N ARG A 95 11.48 13.67 4.18
CA ARG A 95 10.33 14.22 3.45
C ARG A 95 9.23 14.67 4.43
N ALA A 96 8.11 15.19 3.93
CA ALA A 96 6.97 15.64 4.74
C ALA A 96 6.57 14.61 5.81
N PRO A 97 6.44 14.99 7.09
CA PRO A 97 6.29 14.03 8.17
C PRO A 97 4.83 13.62 8.42
N ALA A 98 4.51 12.35 8.27
CA ALA A 98 3.26 11.80 8.78
C ALA A 98 3.26 11.85 10.32
N LYS A 99 2.31 12.58 10.90
CA LYS A 99 2.15 12.75 12.36
C LYS A 99 1.24 11.69 12.97
N ARG A 100 0.32 11.14 12.16
CA ARG A 100 -0.64 10.11 12.55
C ARG A 100 -0.84 9.15 11.39
N PHE A 101 -0.99 7.87 11.69
CA PHE A 101 -1.32 6.83 10.71
C PHE A 101 -2.65 6.17 11.08
N VAL A 102 -3.55 6.08 10.11
CA VAL A 102 -4.86 5.42 10.21
C VAL A 102 -4.97 4.45 9.04
N GLY A 103 -4.78 3.16 9.32
CA GLY A 103 -5.01 2.09 8.36
C GLY A 103 -6.44 1.55 8.46
N LEU A 104 -7.22 1.72 7.40
CA LEU A 104 -8.58 1.17 7.29
C LEU A 104 -8.52 -0.19 6.61
N SER A 105 -8.58 -1.26 7.41
CA SER A 105 -8.48 -2.64 6.93
C SER A 105 -7.21 -2.93 6.10
N SER A 106 -6.10 -2.29 6.45
CA SER A 106 -4.86 -2.37 5.70
C SER A 106 -4.03 -3.61 6.06
N PRO A 107 -3.44 -4.32 5.07
CA PRO A 107 -2.61 -5.50 5.29
C PRO A 107 -1.19 -5.09 5.72
N VAL A 108 -1.06 -4.35 6.83
CA VAL A 108 0.23 -3.79 7.27
C VAL A 108 1.29 -4.86 7.55
N GLY A 109 0.87 -6.03 8.04
CA GLY A 109 1.73 -7.20 8.27
C GLY A 109 1.65 -8.26 7.17
N GLY A 110 1.15 -7.89 5.99
CA GLY A 110 0.85 -8.79 4.88
C GLY A 110 -0.54 -9.42 4.94
N PHE A 111 -0.87 -10.20 3.92
CA PHE A 111 -2.11 -10.99 3.87
C PHE A 111 -1.84 -12.40 3.35
N PHE A 112 -2.79 -13.29 3.65
CA PHE A 112 -2.82 -14.66 3.18
C PHE A 112 -4.27 -15.11 3.05
N CYS A 113 -4.65 -15.58 1.86
CA CYS A 113 -5.99 -16.13 1.61
C CYS A 113 -6.05 -17.66 1.67
N GLY A 114 -4.90 -18.34 1.67
CA GLY A 114 -4.81 -19.80 1.76
C GLY A 114 -5.53 -20.57 0.65
N PHE A 115 -5.85 -21.83 0.94
CA PHE A 115 -6.51 -22.79 0.02
C PHE A 115 -8.02 -22.92 0.24
N LEU A 116 -8.56 -22.30 1.31
CA LEU A 116 -9.91 -22.58 1.83
C LEU A 116 -10.88 -21.40 1.66
N GLN A 117 -10.37 -20.19 1.45
CA GLN A 117 -11.20 -19.04 1.11
C GLN A 117 -10.77 -18.55 -0.26
N GLU A 118 -11.73 -18.46 -1.18
CA GLU A 118 -11.49 -17.78 -2.44
C GLU A 118 -11.03 -16.37 -2.11
N CYS A 119 -9.82 -16.03 -2.52
CA CYS A 119 -9.29 -14.71 -2.32
C CYS A 119 -10.14 -13.78 -3.20
N ILE A 120 -11.10 -13.06 -2.61
CA ILE A 120 -12.04 -12.18 -3.32
C ILE A 120 -11.27 -11.18 -4.22
N ILE A 121 -10.09 -10.78 -3.76
CA ILE A 121 -9.10 -9.97 -4.49
C ILE A 121 -8.79 -10.59 -5.86
N PHE A 122 -8.64 -11.92 -5.94
CA PHE A 122 -8.27 -12.66 -7.14
C PHE A 122 -9.47 -13.18 -7.97
N HIS A 123 -10.72 -13.04 -7.52
CA HIS A 123 -11.89 -13.48 -8.31
C HIS A 123 -11.99 -12.83 -9.68
N SER A 124 -11.57 -11.55 -9.77
CA SER A 124 -11.53 -10.80 -11.02
C SER A 124 -10.25 -11.05 -11.82
N PHE A 125 -9.32 -11.85 -11.29
CA PHE A 125 -8.07 -12.19 -11.94
C PHE A 125 -8.17 -13.56 -12.63
N PRO A 126 -7.34 -13.81 -13.66
CA PRO A 126 -7.22 -15.12 -14.27
C PRO A 126 -7.04 -16.23 -13.23
N LYS A 127 -7.58 -17.42 -13.49
CA LYS A 127 -7.57 -18.56 -12.56
C LYS A 127 -6.17 -18.88 -11.98
N TRP A 128 -5.11 -18.69 -12.76
CA TRP A 128 -3.73 -18.91 -12.29
C TRP A 128 -3.27 -17.94 -11.18
N LEU A 129 -3.88 -16.74 -11.09
CA LEU A 129 -3.72 -15.80 -9.97
C LEU A 129 -4.59 -16.16 -8.76
N GLN A 130 -5.67 -16.92 -8.96
CA GLN A 130 -6.51 -17.43 -7.88
C GLN A 130 -5.83 -18.63 -7.21
N ASP A 131 -5.17 -19.47 -8.02
CA ASP A 131 -4.48 -20.68 -7.60
C ASP A 131 -3.04 -20.42 -7.10
N ILE A 132 -2.75 -19.24 -6.52
CA ILE A 132 -1.42 -18.91 -5.98
C ILE A 132 -1.09 -19.88 -4.83
N ALA A 133 -0.51 -21.02 -5.18
CA ALA A 133 0.25 -21.86 -4.29
C ALA A 133 1.45 -21.05 -3.77
N GLY A 134 1.88 -21.28 -2.53
CA GLY A 134 2.94 -20.50 -1.88
C GLY A 134 4.17 -20.29 -2.76
N ASP A 135 4.61 -21.31 -3.51
CA ASP A 135 5.76 -21.22 -4.41
C ASP A 135 5.55 -20.29 -5.62
N VAL A 136 4.33 -20.18 -6.13
CA VAL A 136 4.01 -19.29 -7.26
C VAL A 136 4.00 -17.83 -6.81
N ALA A 137 3.53 -17.57 -5.57
CA ALA A 137 3.46 -16.22 -5.00
C ALA A 137 4.83 -15.55 -5.00
N TYR A 138 5.87 -16.34 -4.70
CA TYR A 138 7.25 -15.89 -4.55
C TYR A 138 8.09 -16.07 -5.82
N SER A 139 7.47 -16.40 -6.95
CA SER A 139 8.16 -16.42 -8.23
C SER A 139 8.55 -15.02 -8.67
N ASP A 140 9.70 -14.89 -9.36
CA ASP A 140 10.18 -13.62 -9.91
C ASP A 140 9.13 -12.90 -10.75
N PHE A 141 8.34 -13.65 -11.52
CA PHE A 141 7.28 -13.09 -12.36
C PHE A 141 6.20 -12.40 -11.52
N ILE A 142 5.69 -13.05 -10.46
CA ILE A 142 4.67 -12.46 -9.59
C ILE A 142 5.23 -11.27 -8.83
N GLN A 143 6.39 -11.45 -8.21
CA GLN A 143 7.03 -10.41 -7.41
C GLN A 143 7.39 -9.15 -8.22
N ARG A 144 7.52 -9.28 -9.55
CA ARG A 144 7.81 -8.16 -10.47
C ARG A 144 6.59 -7.61 -11.23
N THR A 145 5.44 -8.27 -11.15
CA THR A 145 4.27 -7.90 -11.97
C THR A 145 3.04 -7.59 -11.14
N LEU A 146 2.96 -8.04 -9.89
CA LEU A 146 1.81 -7.81 -9.01
C LEU A 146 2.23 -7.12 -7.73
N GLY A 147 1.81 -5.86 -7.55
CA GLY A 147 2.02 -5.10 -6.32
C GLY A 147 1.62 -5.89 -5.07
N PRO A 148 0.42 -6.50 -5.01
CA PRO A 148 0.01 -7.35 -3.89
C PRO A 148 0.89 -8.55 -3.60
N GLY A 149 1.59 -9.10 -4.61
CA GLY A 149 2.52 -10.22 -4.40
C GLY A 149 3.66 -9.86 -3.44
N SER A 150 4.11 -8.60 -3.44
CA SER A 150 5.22 -8.12 -2.61
C SER A 150 4.95 -8.11 -1.10
N TYR A 151 3.68 -8.28 -0.70
CA TYR A 151 3.23 -8.38 0.69
C TYR A 151 2.30 -9.57 0.95
N TRP A 152 2.38 -10.59 0.09
CA TRP A 152 1.83 -11.91 0.39
C TRP A 152 2.69 -12.60 1.45
N ARG A 153 2.06 -13.05 2.54
CA ARG A 153 2.75 -13.63 3.70
C ARG A 153 2.16 -15.00 4.02
N ASP A 154 2.75 -16.05 3.45
CA ASP A 154 2.37 -17.42 3.76
C ASP A 154 2.79 -17.80 5.19
N PRO A 155 1.83 -18.01 6.13
CA PRO A 155 2.16 -18.37 7.50
C PRO A 155 2.67 -19.81 7.63
N TYR A 156 2.47 -20.66 6.61
CA TYR A 156 2.92 -22.05 6.59
C TYR A 156 4.32 -22.20 6.01
N ASN A 157 4.83 -21.19 5.32
CA ASN A 157 6.18 -21.18 4.75
C ASN A 157 6.88 -19.82 4.93
N LEU A 158 7.15 -19.49 6.19
CA LEU A 158 7.78 -18.21 6.56
C LEU A 158 9.21 -18.06 6.00
N GLU A 159 9.95 -19.16 5.83
CA GLU A 159 11.29 -19.12 5.23
C GLU A 159 11.22 -18.69 3.76
N LEU A 160 10.30 -19.29 3.00
CA LEU A 160 10.08 -18.90 1.61
C LEU A 160 9.51 -17.48 1.50
N TYR A 161 8.63 -17.08 2.41
CA TYR A 161 8.17 -15.70 2.52
C TYR A 161 9.32 -14.72 2.71
N VAL A 162 10.17 -14.92 3.72
CA VAL A 162 11.30 -14.03 3.99
C VAL A 162 12.20 -13.98 2.78
N LYS A 163 12.55 -15.12 2.19
CA LYS A 163 13.45 -15.20 1.03
C LYS A 163 12.84 -14.60 -0.25
N GLY A 164 11.56 -14.84 -0.52
CA GLY A 164 10.94 -14.61 -1.82
C GLY A 164 10.13 -13.33 -1.94
N ALA A 165 9.56 -12.79 -0.86
CA ALA A 165 8.86 -11.52 -0.93
C ALA A 165 9.85 -10.35 -1.10
N THR A 166 9.54 -9.44 -2.04
CA THR A 166 10.45 -8.36 -2.44
C THR A 166 10.32 -7.07 -1.62
N HIS A 167 9.28 -6.92 -0.81
CA HIS A 167 9.05 -5.66 -0.09
C HIS A 167 8.72 -5.84 1.39
N LEU A 168 7.70 -6.64 1.73
CA LEU A 168 7.24 -6.75 3.13
C LEU A 168 8.33 -7.21 4.11
N PRO A 169 9.22 -8.17 3.79
CA PRO A 169 10.29 -8.56 4.70
C PRO A 169 11.24 -7.41 5.06
N HIS A 170 11.52 -6.48 4.12
CA HIS A 170 12.36 -5.32 4.41
C HIS A 170 11.63 -4.32 5.32
N LEU A 171 10.34 -4.08 5.06
CA LEU A 171 9.52 -3.25 5.96
C LEU A 171 9.37 -3.84 7.37
N ASP A 172 9.41 -5.16 7.50
CA ASP A 172 9.32 -5.88 8.77
C ASP A 172 10.69 -6.11 9.44
N ASN A 173 11.78 -5.57 8.88
CA ASN A 173 13.16 -5.77 9.33
C ASN A 173 13.58 -7.25 9.41
N LEU A 174 13.07 -8.07 8.49
CA LEU A 174 13.43 -9.49 8.32
C LEU A 174 14.51 -9.69 7.25
N LYS A 175 14.79 -8.65 6.45
CA LYS A 175 15.88 -8.53 5.49
C LYS A 175 16.53 -7.17 5.65
N ASP A 176 17.84 -7.12 5.37
CA ASP A 176 18.56 -5.85 5.38
C ASP A 176 18.09 -4.97 4.22
N TYR A 177 18.00 -3.65 4.47
CA TYR A 177 17.49 -2.69 3.49
C TYR A 177 18.46 -2.46 2.33
N ASP A 178 19.77 -2.61 2.59
CA ASP A 178 20.85 -2.43 1.61
C ASP A 178 20.82 -3.48 0.48
N GLU A 179 20.07 -4.56 0.65
CA GLU A 179 19.87 -5.60 -0.38
C GLU A 179 18.82 -5.22 -1.45
N GLN A 180 18.20 -4.02 -1.36
CA GLN A 180 17.22 -3.52 -2.35
C GLN A 180 17.84 -2.74 -3.53
N GLN A 181 19.14 -2.48 -3.54
CA GLN A 181 19.82 -1.71 -4.61
C GLN A 181 20.31 -2.57 -5.79
#